data_AF-A0A6M3IHR8-F1
#
_entry.id   AF-A0A6M3IHR8-F1
#
_cell.length_a   1.000
_cell.length_b   1.000
_cell.length_c   1.000
_cell.angle_alpha   90.00
_cell.angle_beta   90.00
_cell.angle_gamma   90.00
#
_symmetry.space_group_name_H-M   'P 1'
#
loop_
_entity.id
_entity.type
_entity.pdbx_description
1 polymer ?
#
loop_
_entity_poly.entity_id
_entity_poly.type
_entity_poly.pdbx_seq_one_letter_code
_entity_poly.pdbx_strand_id
1 'polypeptide(L)'
;MPIQIPSGQKTTSFLFKAESCLLGGILVLTDGTNAATVTVYDDNQERTTGKKVWQNTDAGTSYYGGGFFVAPILCRNGAYVVISGTGASCIVYEWVL
;
A
#
# COMPACT_ATOMS: atom_id res chain seq x y z
N MET A 1 6.05 -14.94 12.33
CA MET A 1 5.16 -14.05 13.10
C MET A 1 4.00 -13.67 12.19
N PRO A 2 2.77 -13.49 12.69
CA PRO A 2 1.60 -13.41 11.83
C PRO A 2 1.51 -12.07 11.10
N ILE A 3 1.26 -12.13 9.78
CA ILE A 3 0.83 -11.01 8.97
C ILE A 3 -0.70 -10.97 9.00
N GLN A 4 -1.29 -9.79 9.20
CA GLN A 4 -2.74 -9.60 9.14
C GLN A 4 -3.14 -8.79 7.90
N ILE A 5 -4.37 -9.00 7.42
CA ILE A 5 -4.98 -8.22 6.33
C ILE A 5 -6.08 -7.32 6.91
N PRO A 6 -5.74 -6.16 7.50
CA PRO A 6 -6.75 -5.27 8.05
C PRO A 6 -7.47 -4.43 6.96
N SER A 7 -6.86 -4.23 5.77
CA SER A 7 -7.42 -3.30 4.79
C SER A 7 -8.59 -3.84 3.96
N GLY A 8 -8.61 -5.15 3.69
CA GLY A 8 -9.31 -5.69 2.51
C GLY A 8 -8.74 -5.12 1.20
N GLN A 9 -9.42 -5.38 0.08
CA GLN A 9 -9.09 -4.75 -1.20
C GLN A 9 -9.64 -3.32 -1.24
N LYS A 10 -8.79 -2.37 -1.62
CA LYS A 10 -9.15 -0.95 -1.79
C LYS A 10 -8.92 -0.53 -3.23
N THR A 11 -9.90 0.17 -3.80
CA THR A 11 -9.88 0.71 -5.18
C THR A 11 -9.66 2.23 -5.21
N THR A 12 -9.59 2.86 -4.04
CA THR A 12 -9.36 4.30 -3.86
C THR A 12 -8.30 4.52 -2.79
N SER A 13 -7.55 5.61 -2.91
CA SER A 13 -6.61 6.07 -1.87
C SER A 13 -7.30 6.18 -0.51
N PHE A 14 -6.59 5.85 0.56
CA PHE A 14 -7.19 5.71 1.88
C PHE A 14 -6.15 5.82 3.01
N LEU A 15 -6.61 6.24 4.19
CA LEU A 15 -5.85 6.12 5.43
C LEU A 15 -5.87 4.65 5.89
N PHE A 16 -4.71 3.99 5.87
CA PHE A 16 -4.57 2.62 6.35
C PHE A 16 -4.55 2.56 7.87
N LYS A 17 -3.77 3.46 8.50
CA LYS A 17 -3.67 3.56 9.96
C LYS A 17 -3.33 4.99 10.37
N ALA A 18 -3.99 5.50 11.41
CA ALA A 18 -3.75 6.84 11.94
C ALA A 18 -2.58 6.90 12.94
N GLU A 19 -2.18 5.75 13.46
CA GLU A 19 -1.13 5.57 14.46
C GLU A 19 0.08 4.85 13.84
N SER A 20 1.21 4.86 14.55
CA SER A 20 2.41 4.15 14.11
C SER A 20 2.13 2.68 13.80
N CYS A 21 2.68 2.18 12.71
CA CYS A 21 2.48 0.79 12.29
C CYS A 21 3.70 0.24 11.53
N LEU A 22 3.73 -1.08 11.40
CA LEU A 22 4.71 -1.81 10.61
C LEU A 22 4.03 -2.42 9.39
N LEU A 23 4.40 -1.99 8.19
CA LEU A 23 3.91 -2.59 6.96
C LEU A 23 4.62 -3.93 6.74
N GLY A 24 3.85 -5.00 6.57
CA GLY A 24 4.35 -6.35 6.27
C GLY A 24 4.37 -6.68 4.78
N GLY A 25 3.61 -5.94 3.96
CA GLY A 25 3.58 -6.13 2.52
C GLY A 25 2.46 -5.35 1.86
N ILE A 26 2.49 -5.29 0.53
CA ILE A 26 1.45 -4.66 -0.29
C ILE A 26 1.28 -5.51 -1.55
N LEU A 27 0.05 -5.94 -1.83
CA LEU A 27 -0.35 -6.51 -3.12
C LEU A 27 -0.95 -5.40 -3.96
N VAL A 28 -0.44 -5.23 -5.17
CA VAL A 28 -0.98 -4.30 -6.17
C VAL A 28 -1.70 -5.12 -7.23
N LEU A 29 -2.88 -4.69 -7.64
CA LEU A 29 -3.73 -5.35 -8.63
C LEU A 29 -4.01 -4.39 -9.77
N THR A 30 -3.89 -4.87 -11.01
CA THR A 30 -4.22 -4.14 -12.23
C THR A 30 -5.51 -4.68 -12.86
N ASP A 31 -6.06 -3.97 -13.84
CA ASP A 31 -7.23 -4.42 -14.63
C ASP A 31 -6.83 -5.24 -15.88
N GLY A 32 -5.55 -5.62 -16.01
CA GLY A 32 -5.02 -6.31 -17.20
C GLY A 32 -4.64 -5.40 -18.37
N THR A 33 -4.98 -4.11 -18.32
CA THR A 33 -4.79 -3.15 -19.43
C THR A 33 -3.94 -1.94 -19.02
N ASN A 34 -4.29 -1.31 -17.91
CA ASN A 34 -3.67 -0.09 -17.41
C ASN A 34 -2.66 -0.42 -16.31
N ALA A 35 -1.55 0.32 -16.28
CA ALA A 35 -0.60 0.22 -15.18
C ALA A 35 -1.23 0.70 -13.87
N ALA A 36 -0.93 0.04 -12.76
CA ALA A 36 -1.32 0.45 -11.42
C ALA A 36 -0.09 0.92 -10.65
N THR A 37 -0.23 2.01 -9.90
CA THR A 37 0.80 2.49 -8.98
C THR A 37 0.22 2.63 -7.59
N VAL A 38 0.93 2.09 -6.61
CA VAL A 38 0.60 2.24 -5.20
C VAL A 38 1.78 2.88 -4.49
N THR A 39 1.51 3.96 -3.77
CA THR A 39 2.50 4.71 -2.99
C THR A 39 2.04 4.79 -1.55
N VAL A 40 2.95 4.59 -0.60
CA VAL A 40 2.66 4.75 0.82
C VAL A 40 3.46 5.91 1.39
N TYR A 41 2.77 6.76 2.14
CA TYR A 41 3.30 7.91 2.84
C TYR A 41 3.22 7.67 4.36
N ASP A 42 4.30 8.00 5.07
CA ASP A 42 4.35 8.07 6.54
C ASP A 42 3.67 9.37 7.00
N ASP A 43 2.33 9.32 6.99
CA ASP A 43 1.42 10.42 7.34
C ASP A 43 0.06 9.83 7.77
N ASN A 44 -0.63 10.49 8.70
CA ASN A 44 -1.99 10.13 9.11
C ASN A 44 -3.08 11.00 8.47
N GLN A 45 -2.68 11.89 7.56
CA GLN A 45 -3.61 12.73 6.81
C GLN A 45 -3.71 12.27 5.37
N GLU A 46 -4.83 12.58 4.71
CA GLU A 46 -5.05 12.30 3.28
C GLU A 46 -4.24 13.23 2.37
N ARG A 47 -2.91 13.19 2.50
CA ARG A 47 -2.00 14.08 1.77
C ARG A 47 -0.74 13.36 1.31
N THR A 48 -0.24 13.79 0.16
CA THR A 48 0.96 13.28 -0.50
C THR A 48 2.24 14.03 -0.10
N THR A 49 2.16 14.88 0.93
CA THR A 49 3.26 15.71 1.40
C THR A 49 4.14 15.02 2.45
N GLY A 50 3.66 13.92 3.04
CA GLY A 50 4.44 13.12 3.98
C GLY A 50 5.65 12.44 3.33
N LYS A 51 6.47 11.78 4.14
CA LYS A 51 7.61 11.01 3.62
C LYS A 51 7.09 9.79 2.86
N LYS A 52 7.43 9.68 1.57
CA LYS A 52 7.21 8.44 0.82
C LYS A 52 8.09 7.32 1.40
N VAL A 53 7.46 6.26 1.88
CA VAL A 53 8.16 5.10 2.48
C VAL A 53 8.24 3.91 1.53
N TRP A 54 7.32 3.83 0.57
CA TRP A 54 7.32 2.78 -0.44
C TRP A 54 6.54 3.22 -1.68
N GLN A 55 6.92 2.69 -2.84
CA GLN A 55 6.15 2.80 -4.08
C GLN A 55 6.43 1.58 -4.96
N ASN A 56 5.39 1.08 -5.63
CA ASN A 56 5.55 0.17 -6.76
C ASN A 56 4.61 0.56 -7.90
N THR A 57 5.06 0.28 -9.12
CA THR A 57 4.29 0.45 -10.35
C THR A 57 4.33 -0.86 -11.11
N ASP A 58 3.16 -1.46 -11.32
CA ASP A 58 3.02 -2.73 -12.04
C ASP A 58 2.38 -2.48 -13.41
N ALA A 59 2.96 -3.10 -14.44
CA ALA A 59 2.41 -3.02 -15.79
C ALA A 59 1.04 -3.71 -15.84
N GLY A 60 0.09 -3.14 -16.60
CA GLY A 60 -1.28 -3.65 -16.70
C GLY A 60 -1.34 -5.14 -17.02
N THR A 61 -0.52 -5.61 -17.95
CA THR A 61 -0.44 -7.01 -18.40
C THR A 61 0.09 -7.99 -17.35
N SER A 62 0.59 -7.52 -16.22
CA SER A 62 1.09 -8.37 -15.12
C SER A 62 -0.05 -8.90 -14.24
N TYR A 63 -1.24 -8.30 -14.32
CA TYR A 63 -2.42 -8.53 -13.46
C TYR A 63 -2.23 -8.22 -11.96
N TYR A 64 -1.03 -8.46 -11.42
CA TYR A 64 -0.68 -8.17 -10.05
C TYR A 64 0.83 -7.95 -9.86
N GLY A 65 1.20 -7.39 -8.71
CA GLY A 65 2.58 -7.20 -8.27
C GLY A 65 2.67 -6.71 -6.83
N GLY A 66 3.65 -5.87 -6.53
CA GLY A 66 3.96 -5.42 -5.17
C GLY A 66 4.99 -6.31 -4.47
N GLY A 67 4.86 -6.50 -3.15
CA GLY A 67 5.82 -7.31 -2.41
C GLY A 67 5.52 -7.50 -0.93
N PHE A 68 6.02 -8.61 -0.38
CA PHE A 68 6.13 -8.82 1.06
C PHE A 68 7.49 -8.36 1.56
N PHE A 69 7.51 -7.74 2.74
CA PHE A 69 8.72 -7.15 3.29
C PHE A 69 9.35 -8.09 4.32
N VAL A 70 10.57 -8.57 4.03
CA VAL A 70 11.35 -9.39 4.95
C VAL A 70 11.67 -8.62 6.24
N ALA A 71 12.00 -7.33 6.08
CA ALA A 71 12.06 -6.37 7.17
C ALA A 71 10.89 -5.39 7.00
N PRO A 72 9.96 -5.30 7.97
CA PRO A 72 8.79 -4.46 7.82
C PRO A 72 9.16 -2.98 7.72
N ILE A 73 8.34 -2.21 7.01
CA ILE A 73 8.54 -0.77 6.84
C ILE A 73 7.84 -0.06 7.99
N LEU A 74 8.60 0.73 8.76
CA LEU A 74 8.07 1.54 9.85
C LEU A 74 7.44 2.83 9.33
N CYS A 75 6.16 3.02 9.66
CA CYS A 75 5.44 4.27 9.51
C CYS A 75 5.23 4.87 10.92
N ARG A 76 5.88 5.99 11.23
CA ARG A 76 5.87 6.58 12.58
C ARG A 76 4.64 7.42 12.87
N ASN A 77 4.07 8.03 11.84
CA ASN A 77 2.99 9.01 11.93
C ASN A 77 1.67 8.48 11.37
N GLY A 78 1.53 7.18 11.16
CA GLY A 78 0.44 6.59 10.38
C GLY A 78 0.85 6.27 8.95
N ALA A 79 -0.06 5.65 8.21
CA ALA A 79 0.16 5.24 6.83
C ALA A 79 -1.00 5.69 5.94
N TYR A 80 -0.73 6.62 5.03
CA TYR A 80 -1.66 7.01 3.97
C TYR A 80 -1.24 6.36 2.65
N VAL A 81 -2.19 5.67 2.02
CA VAL A 81 -1.96 4.87 0.81
C VAL A 81 -2.62 5.56 -0.37
N VAL A 82 -1.82 5.84 -1.40
CA VAL A 82 -2.28 6.44 -2.65
C VAL A 82 -2.28 5.38 -3.74
N ILE A 83 -3.43 5.23 -4.38
CA ILE A 83 -3.65 4.31 -5.50
C ILE A 83 -3.89 5.16 -6.74
N SER A 84 -3.16 4.88 -7.81
CA SER A 84 -3.34 5.53 -9.11
C SER A 84 -3.26 4.53 -10.27
N GLY A 85 -3.86 4.89 -11.39
CA GLY A 85 -4.10 4.00 -12.53
C GLY A 85 -5.57 3.57 -12.60
N THR A 86 -6.10 3.52 -13.82
CA THR A 86 -7.48 3.06 -14.06
C THR A 86 -7.62 1.60 -13.66
N GLY A 87 -8.66 1.27 -12.89
CA GLY A 87 -8.90 -0.09 -12.42
C GLY A 87 -7.88 -0.62 -11.39
N ALA A 88 -6.97 0.23 -10.91
CA ALA A 88 -6.00 -0.15 -9.90
C ALA A 88 -6.66 -0.43 -8.54
N SER A 89 -6.14 -1.44 -7.85
CA SER A 89 -6.51 -1.69 -6.45
C SER A 89 -5.34 -2.28 -5.67
N CYS A 90 -5.44 -2.29 -4.35
CA CYS A 90 -4.40 -2.87 -3.51
C CYS A 90 -4.94 -3.54 -2.25
N ILE A 91 -4.12 -4.42 -1.67
CA ILE A 91 -4.30 -4.98 -0.33
C ILE A 91 -3.03 -4.65 0.46
N VAL A 92 -3.18 -4.08 1.65
CA VAL A 92 -2.07 -3.72 2.53
C VAL A 92 -2.05 -4.67 3.72
N TYR A 93 -0.87 -5.23 3.97
CA TYR A 93 -0.61 -6.20 5.02
C TYR A 93 0.08 -5.52 6.19
N GLU A 94 -0.43 -5.72 7.39
CA GLU A 94 0.22 -5.25 8.62
C GLU A 94 1.10 -6.35 9.20
N TRP A 95 2.30 -5.97 9.64
CA TRP A 95 3.15 -6.81 10.46
C TRP A 95 2.75 -6.62 11.93
N VAL A 96 2.33 -7.70 12.58
CA VAL A 96 1.92 -7.67 13.99
C VAL A 96 2.95 -8.43 14.82
N LEU A 97 3.37 -7.81 15.91
CA LEU A 97 4.29 -8.39 16.89
C LEU A 97 3.57 -9.34 17.84
#